data_AF-A0A2T2SH78-F1
#
_entry.id   AF-A0A2T2SH78-F1
#
_cell.length_a   1.000
_cell.length_b   1.000
_cell.length_c   1.000
_cell.angle_alpha   90.00
_cell.angle_beta   90.00
_cell.angle_gamma   90.00
#
_symmetry.space_group_name_H-M   'P 1'
#
loop_
_entity.id
_entity.type
_entity.pdbx_description
1 polymer ?
#
loop_
_entity_poly.entity_id
_entity_poly.type
_entity_poly.pdbx_seq_one_letter_code
_entity_poly.pdbx_strand_id
1 'polypeptide(L)' 'MPLTPDQQRAVANHLRSRAQPPQCPICGASNMVVQEEITVLPTDDEDAPPESRINVACKYCGYVLHFSPSAIGLSLE' A
#
# COMPACT_ATOMS: atom_id res chain seq x y z
N MET A 1 -29.33 16.10 9.84
CA MET A 1 -29.33 16.06 11.33
C MET A 1 -28.05 15.40 11.79
N PRO A 2 -27.35 15.94 12.81
CA PRO A 2 -26.13 15.33 13.35
C PRO A 2 -26.44 14.19 14.34
N LEU A 3 -25.45 13.32 14.58
CA LEU A 3 -25.53 12.22 15.55
C LEU A 3 -25.64 12.73 17.00
N THR A 4 -26.46 12.07 17.82
CA THR A 4 -26.62 12.40 19.26
C THR A 4 -25.41 11.95 20.11
N PRO A 5 -25.24 12.49 21.34
CA PRO A 5 -24.10 12.14 22.20
C PRO A 5 -23.93 10.63 22.45
N ASP A 6 -25.03 9.87 22.52
CA ASP A 6 -24.97 8.43 22.76
C ASP A 6 -24.72 7.61 21.49
N GLN A 7 -25.18 8.09 20.32
CA GLN A 7 -24.85 7.48 19.02
C GLN A 7 -23.36 7.59 18.71
N GLN A 8 -22.75 8.72 19.05
CA GLN A 8 -21.31 8.92 18.89
C GLN A 8 -20.51 8.00 19.81
N ARG A 9 -20.96 7.80 21.06
CA ARG A 9 -20.35 6.84 22.00
C ARG A 9 -20.44 5.39 21.49
N ALA A 10 -21.54 5.01 20.83
CA ALA A 10 -21.70 3.68 20.23
C ALA A 10 -20.74 3.42 19.05
N VAL A 11 -20.60 4.38 18.13
CA VAL A 11 -19.65 4.26 16.99
C VAL A 11 -18.21 4.19 17.47
N ALA A 12 -17.84 5.02 18.46
CA ALA A 12 -16.51 5.01 19.05
C ALA A 12 -16.18 3.66 19.71
N ASN A 13 -17.15 3.06 20.42
CA ASN A 13 -16.95 1.74 21.02
C ASN A 13 -16.93 0.61 19.97
N HIS A 14 -17.64 0.76 18.84
CA HIS A 14 -17.60 -0.18 17.72
C HIS A 14 -16.23 -0.20 17.01
N LEU A 15 -15.63 0.96 16.79
CA LEU A 15 -14.29 1.08 16.20
C LEU A 15 -13.17 0.69 17.15
N ARG A 16 -13.35 0.89 18.46
CA ARG A 16 -12.35 0.49 19.49
C ARG A 16 -12.38 -1.01 19.82
N SER A 17 -13.52 -1.68 19.68
CA SER A 17 -13.67 -3.10 20.00
C SER A 17 -13.37 -4.04 18.84
N ARG A 18 -13.45 -3.57 17.58
CA ARG A 18 -13.02 -4.34 16.41
C ARG A 18 -11.59 -3.96 16.04
N ALA A 19 -10.73 -4.96 16.14
CA ALA A 19 -9.27 -4.92 16.10
C ALA A 19 -8.68 -4.36 14.79
N GLN A 20 -7.49 -3.78 14.93
CA GLN A 20 -6.51 -3.42 13.89
C GLN A 20 -6.78 -2.18 13.00
N PRO A 21 -5.70 -1.45 12.70
CA PRO A 21 -5.77 -0.04 12.30
C PRO A 21 -6.34 0.12 10.88
N PRO A 22 -7.28 1.06 10.68
CA PRO A 22 -7.67 1.52 9.35
C PRO A 22 -6.51 2.35 8.79
N GLN A 23 -6.12 2.10 7.57
CA GLN A 23 -5.19 2.98 6.87
C GLN A 23 -5.59 3.00 5.38
N CYS A 24 -4.80 3.67 4.55
CA CYS A 24 -5.29 4.83 3.82
C CYS A 24 -6.65 4.82 3.11
N PRO A 25 -7.28 6.00 2.96
CA PRO A 25 -8.21 6.28 1.88
C PRO A 25 -7.59 6.59 0.51
N ILE A 26 -6.30 6.97 0.36
CA ILE A 26 -5.64 7.19 -0.96
C ILE A 26 -4.14 6.79 -1.08
N CYS A 27 -3.34 6.59 -0.02
CA CYS A 27 -1.99 5.99 -0.10
C CYS A 27 -1.17 5.89 1.21
N GLY A 28 -1.50 6.57 2.30
CA GLY A 28 -0.99 6.30 3.66
C GLY A 28 -1.47 4.95 4.22
N ALA A 29 -1.05 3.89 3.53
CA ALA A 29 -1.61 2.56 3.37
C ALA A 29 -1.73 1.73 4.64
N SER A 30 -2.68 0.77 4.63
CA SER A 30 -2.98 -0.16 5.75
C SER A 30 -2.83 -1.62 5.53
N ASN A 31 -2.81 -1.89 4.26
CA ASN A 31 -2.99 -3.18 3.71
C ASN A 31 -2.34 -3.02 2.35
N MET A 32 -1.03 -3.18 2.38
CA MET A 32 -0.20 -3.19 1.19
C MET A 32 -0.20 -4.62 0.66
N VAL A 33 -0.26 -4.77 -0.66
CA VAL A 33 -0.30 -6.07 -1.34
C VAL A 33 0.76 -6.07 -2.44
N VAL A 34 1.67 -7.04 -2.37
CA VAL A 34 2.66 -7.29 -3.43
C VAL A 34 1.91 -7.79 -4.67
N GLN A 35 2.20 -7.23 -5.85
CA GLN A 35 1.64 -7.69 -7.12
C GLN A 35 2.54 -8.78 -7.72
N GLU A 36 1.95 -9.70 -8.48
CA GLU A 36 2.66 -10.82 -9.12
C GLU A 36 3.53 -10.37 -10.30
N GLU A 37 3.12 -9.30 -10.97
CA GLU A 37 3.81 -8.78 -12.14
C GLU A 37 5.03 -7.93 -11.73
N ILE A 38 6.16 -8.22 -12.36
CA ILE A 38 7.38 -7.44 -12.25
C ILE A 38 7.36 -6.41 -13.38
N THR A 39 7.55 -5.14 -13.04
CA THR A 39 7.67 -4.08 -14.04
C THR A 39 9.13 -3.84 -14.36
N VAL A 40 9.45 -3.84 -15.65
CA VAL A 40 10.77 -3.45 -16.14
C VAL A 40 10.71 -1.96 -16.46
N LEU A 41 11.38 -1.12 -15.66
CA LEU A 41 11.42 0.33 -15.89
C LEU A 41 12.73 0.72 -16.59
N PRO A 42 12.68 1.65 -17.57
CA PRO A 42 13.88 2.24 -18.11
C PRO A 42 14.59 3.04 -17.02
N THR A 43 15.91 2.98 -17.02
CA THR A 43 16.78 3.83 -16.21
C THR A 43 16.89 5.22 -16.84
N ASP A 44 17.11 6.26 -16.04
CA ASP A 44 17.33 7.63 -16.54
C ASP A 44 18.58 7.74 -17.45
N ASP A 45 19.52 6.80 -17.31
CA ASP A 45 20.64 6.61 -18.22
C ASP A 45 20.22 5.73 -19.41
N GLU A 46 20.29 6.27 -20.63
CA GLU A 46 19.94 5.56 -21.89
C GLU A 46 20.80 4.32 -22.14
N ASP A 47 21.99 4.24 -21.54
CA ASP A 47 22.94 3.12 -21.67
C ASP A 47 22.87 2.09 -20.53
N ALA A 48 22.06 2.33 -19.49
CA ALA A 48 21.93 1.38 -18.40
C ALA A 48 20.87 0.30 -18.71
N PRO A 49 21.10 -0.95 -18.29
CA PRO A 49 20.12 -2.02 -18.50
C PRO A 49 18.84 -1.69 -17.72
N PRO A 50 17.66 -2.00 -18.28
CA PRO A 50 16.41 -1.67 -17.62
C PRO A 50 16.27 -2.48 -16.32
N GLU A 51 15.75 -1.83 -15.27
CA GLU A 51 15.68 -2.42 -13.94
C GLU A 51 14.31 -3.06 -13.67
N SER A 52 14.34 -4.33 -13.29
CA SER A 52 13.17 -5.03 -12.76
C SER A 52 12.74 -4.45 -11.41
N ARG A 53 11.45 -4.16 -11.26
CA ARG A 53 10.82 -3.61 -10.06
C ARG A 53 9.70 -4.52 -9.57
N ILE A 54 9.65 -4.70 -8.26
CA ILE A 54 8.55 -5.38 -7.59
C ILE A 54 7.50 -4.33 -7.23
N ASN A 55 6.26 -4.59 -7.64
CA ASN A 55 5.16 -3.68 -7.43
C ASN A 55 4.43 -4.00 -6.13
N VAL A 56 4.18 -3.00 -5.30
CA VAL A 56 3.42 -3.13 -4.05
C VAL A 56 2.32 -2.07 -4.04
N ALA A 57 1.07 -2.50 -4.02
CA ALA A 57 -0.07 -1.61 -4.12
C ALA A 57 -0.84 -1.45 -2.82
N CYS A 58 -1.33 -0.24 -2.57
CA CYS A 58 -2.25 0.02 -1.48
C CYS A 58 -3.66 -0.48 -1.84
N LYS A 59 -4.17 -1.43 -1.05
CA LYS A 59 -5.47 -2.08 -1.27
C LYS A 59 -6.67 -1.13 -1.29
N TYR A 60 -6.52 0.06 -0.73
CA TYR A 60 -7.61 1.02 -0.61
C TYR A 60 -7.76 1.95 -1.80
N CYS A 61 -6.71 2.17 -2.58
CA CYS A 61 -6.65 3.27 -3.55
C CYS A 61 -5.87 2.96 -4.83
N GLY A 62 -5.19 1.81 -4.90
CA GLY A 62 -4.44 1.37 -6.07
C GLY A 62 -3.07 2.05 -6.24
N TYR A 63 -2.64 2.90 -5.30
CA TYR A 63 -1.31 3.52 -5.36
C TYR A 63 -0.22 2.45 -5.34
N VAL A 64 0.67 2.46 -6.34
CA VAL A 64 1.73 1.46 -6.53
C VAL A 64 3.08 2.03 -6.09
N LEU A 65 3.80 1.27 -5.28
CA LEU A 65 5.20 1.46 -4.94
C LEU A 65 6.04 0.47 -5.73
N HIS A 66 7.17 0.95 -6.25
CA HIS A 66 8.15 0.13 -6.97
C HIS A 66 9.38 -0.07 -6.09
N PHE A 67 9.69 -1.33 -5.80
CA PHE A 67 10.87 -1.70 -5.02
C PHE A 67 11.90 -2.41 -5.89
N SER A 68 13.17 -2.09 -5.65
CA SER A 68 14.27 -2.87 -6.23
C SER A 68 14.32 -4.26 -5.56
N PRO A 69 14.34 -5.36 -6.33
CA PRO A 69 14.48 -6.71 -5.80
C PRO A 69 15.71 -6.87 -4.89
N SER A 70 16.85 -6.33 -5.31
CA SER A 70 18.09 -6.42 -4.55
C SER A 70 18.04 -5.65 -3.22
N ALA A 71 17.34 -4.51 -3.18
CA ALA A 71 17.18 -3.72 -1.96
C ALA A 71 16.34 -4.43 -0.88
N ILE A 72 15.51 -5.41 -1.27
CA ILE A 72 14.74 -6.25 -0.35
C ILE A 72 15.29 -7.68 -0.22
N GLY A 73 16.51 -7.92 -0.72
CA GLY A 73 17.22 -9.19 -0.59
C GLY A 73 16.74 -10.30 -1.52
N LEU A 74 16.06 -9.97 -2.62
CA LEU A 74 15.63 -10.92 -3.65
C LEU A 74 16.54 -10.87 -4.88
N SER A 75 16.78 -12.05 -5.45
CA SER A 75 17.39 -12.20 -6.78
C SER A 75 16.32 -12.74 -7.72
N LEU A 76 16.10 -12.06 -8.83
CA LEU A 76 15.21 -12.53 -9.90
C LEU A 76 16.08 -13.30 -10.89
N GLU A 77 15.75 -14.57 -11.14
CA GLU A 77 16.42 -15.43 -12.11
C GLU A 77 15.97 -15.16 -13.55
#